data_AF-A0A9E4RMY1-F1
#
_entry.id   AF-A0A9E4RMY1-F1
#
_cell.length_a   1.000
_cell.length_b   1.000
_cell.length_c   1.000
_cell.angle_alpha   90.00
_cell.angle_beta   90.00
_cell.angle_gamma   90.00
#
_symmetry.space_group_name_H-M   'P 1'
#
loop_
_entity.id
_entity.type
_entity.pdbx_description
1 polymer ?
#
loop_
_entity_poly.entity_id
_entity_poly.type
_entity_poly.pdbx_seq_one_letter_code
_entity_poly.pdbx_strand_id
1 'polypeptide(L)'
;MSAVALKSLAERGTATENRIRVFWSSPGYSHCCFTGQSDIDAGLTKQFSDALLSIDSNDSLGKSILDAEGCAGFVPGVDEGWDMLEKVAAEEGLV
;
A
#
# COMPACT_ATOMS: atom_id res chain seq x y z
N MET A 1 9.32 10.01 -2.23
CA MET A 1 9.42 9.87 -0.75
C MET A 1 8.61 10.97 -0.12
N SER A 2 7.49 10.67 0.53
CA SER A 2 6.71 11.69 1.24
C SER A 2 7.52 12.25 2.42
N ALA A 3 7.13 13.42 2.93
CA ALA A 3 7.73 13.98 4.16
C ALA A 3 7.71 13.00 5.34
N VAL A 4 6.77 12.04 5.33
CA VAL A 4 6.63 10.97 6.33
C VAL A 4 7.82 10.00 6.29
N ALA A 5 8.29 9.61 5.10
CA ALA A 5 9.44 8.70 4.97
C ALA A 5 10.74 9.35 5.49
N LEU A 6 10.96 10.63 5.19
CA LEU A 6 12.11 11.37 5.74
C LEU A 6 12.05 11.48 7.26
N LYS A 7 10.87 11.75 7.81
CA LYS A 7 10.65 11.78 9.25
C LYS A 7 10.97 10.42 9.89
N SER A 8 10.49 9.32 9.30
CA SER A 8 10.76 7.97 9.80
C SER A 8 12.26 7.62 9.75
N LEU A 9 12.98 8.03 8.70
CA LEU A 9 14.43 7.84 8.61
C LEU A 9 15.20 8.65 9.66
N ALA A 10 14.75 9.88 9.93
CA ALA A 10 15.33 10.71 10.99
C ALA A 10 15.10 10.10 12.38
N GLU A 11 13.88 9.62 12.66
CA GLU A 11 13.52 8.92 13.91
C GLU A 11 14.34 7.64 14.12
N ARG A 12 14.69 6.92 13.05
CA ARG A 12 15.54 5.72 13.09
C ARG A 12 17.04 6.04 13.18
N GLY A 13 17.44 7.32 13.18
CA GLY A 13 18.83 7.77 13.19
C GLY A 13 19.62 7.41 11.92
N THR A 14 18.94 6.94 10.88
CA THR A 14 19.57 6.54 9.60
C THR A 14 19.70 7.70 8.62
N ALA A 15 19.04 8.83 8.90
CA ALA A 15 19.25 10.09 8.22
C ALA A 15 19.52 11.19 9.24
N THR A 16 20.62 11.93 9.07
CA THR A 16 20.80 13.20 9.77
C THR A 16 19.90 14.26 9.15
N GLU A 17 19.14 14.96 10.00
CA GLU A 17 18.40 16.16 9.63
C GLU A 17 19.31 17.08 8.78
N ASN A 18 18.75 17.62 7.69
CA ASN A 18 19.41 18.48 6.71
C ASN A 18 20.43 17.84 5.73
N ARG A 19 20.66 16.51 5.73
CA ARG A 19 21.46 15.87 4.66
C ARG A 19 20.63 15.28 3.51
N ILE A 20 19.34 15.04 3.73
CA ILE A 20 18.44 14.46 2.73
C ILE A 20 17.23 15.38 2.57
N ARG A 21 16.84 15.63 1.32
CA ARG A 21 15.62 16.38 0.98
C ARG A 21 14.85 15.66 -0.12
N VAL A 22 13.53 15.85 -0.16
CA VAL A 22 12.74 15.45 -1.33
C VAL A 22 13.12 16.38 -2.49
N PHE A 23 13.61 15.82 -3.59
CA PHE A 23 13.87 16.60 -4.81
C PHE A 23 12.70 16.51 -5.80
N TRP A 24 11.98 15.39 -5.79
CA TRP A 24 10.82 15.14 -6.64
C TRP A 24 9.95 14.02 -6.04
N SER A 25 8.65 14.06 -6.36
CA SER A 25 7.68 13.01 -6.07
C SER A 25 6.91 12.71 -7.35
N SER A 26 6.65 11.44 -7.61
CA SER A 26 5.78 11.03 -8.72
C SER A 26 4.34 11.48 -8.48
N PRO A 27 3.52 11.54 -9.54
CA PRO A 27 2.08 11.47 -9.40
C PRO A 27 1.66 10.24 -8.59
N GLY A 28 0.45 10.29 -8.02
CA GLY A 28 -0.14 9.13 -7.36
C GLY A 28 -0.45 8.01 -8.36
N TYR A 29 -0.26 6.77 -7.93
CA TYR A 29 -0.61 5.55 -8.66
C TYR A 29 -1.12 4.52 -7.64
N SER A 30 -1.92 3.55 -8.10
CA SER A 30 -2.40 2.47 -7.24
C SER A 30 -1.23 1.56 -6.83
N HIS A 31 -1.11 1.25 -5.54
CA HIS A 31 0.11 0.64 -4.98
C HIS A 31 -0.04 -0.86 -4.69
N CYS A 32 -0.74 -1.22 -3.61
CA CYS A 32 -0.97 -2.61 -3.20
C CYS A 32 -2.46 -2.95 -3.36
N CYS A 33 -2.73 -4.11 -3.93
CA CYS A 33 -4.06 -4.71 -3.96
C CYS A 33 -3.95 -6.21 -3.71
N PHE A 34 -4.78 -6.74 -2.82
CA PHE A 34 -4.88 -8.19 -2.66
C PHE A 34 -5.55 -8.77 -3.91
N THR A 35 -4.87 -9.71 -4.55
CA THR A 35 -5.36 -10.38 -5.76
C THR A 35 -5.60 -11.86 -5.48
N GLY A 36 -6.67 -12.39 -6.08
CA GLY A 36 -7.01 -13.80 -6.04
C GLY A 36 -6.86 -14.44 -7.42
N GLN A 37 -6.78 -15.77 -7.47
CA GLN A 37 -6.87 -16.49 -8.74
C GLN A 37 -8.25 -16.29 -9.38
N SER A 38 -8.33 -16.33 -10.71
CA SER A 38 -9.57 -16.04 -11.45
C SER A 38 -10.69 -17.05 -11.21
N ASP A 39 -10.37 -18.26 -10.75
CA ASP A 39 -11.30 -19.37 -10.49
C ASP A 39 -11.60 -19.57 -8.99
N ILE A 40 -11.15 -18.65 -8.14
CA ILE A 40 -11.47 -18.67 -6.72
C ILE A 40 -12.98 -18.61 -6.48
N ASP A 41 -13.47 -19.33 -5.47
CA ASP A 41 -14.88 -19.26 -5.09
C ASP A 41 -15.29 -17.83 -4.68
N ALA A 42 -16.40 -17.36 -5.22
CA ALA A 42 -16.89 -16.00 -4.98
C ALA A 42 -17.31 -15.79 -3.50
N GLY A 43 -17.84 -16.84 -2.85
CA GLY A 43 -18.21 -16.81 -1.44
C GLY A 43 -16.97 -16.65 -0.55
N LEU A 44 -15.92 -17.42 -0.85
CA LEU A 44 -14.63 -17.33 -0.16
C LEU A 44 -13.97 -15.96 -0.38
N THR A 45 -14.00 -15.45 -1.60
CA THR A 45 -13.48 -14.11 -1.92
C THR A 45 -14.17 -13.05 -1.09
N LYS A 46 -15.51 -13.08 -1.04
CA LYS A 46 -16.29 -12.14 -0.24
C LYS A 46 -15.95 -12.24 1.24
N GLN A 47 -15.88 -13.45 1.80
CA GLN A 47 -15.54 -13.65 3.21
C GLN A 47 -14.16 -13.09 3.55
N PHE A 48 -13.18 -13.31 2.68
CA PHE A 48 -11.83 -12.76 2.86
C PHE A 48 -11.82 -11.23 2.79
N SER A 49 -12.49 -10.63 1.79
CA SER A 49 -12.60 -9.18 1.68
C SER A 49 -13.31 -8.56 2.88
N ASP A 50 -14.45 -9.13 3.31
CA ASP A 50 -15.18 -8.66 4.48
C ASP A 50 -14.30 -8.70 5.75
N ALA A 51 -13.50 -9.77 5.92
CA ALA A 51 -12.61 -9.90 7.06
C ALA A 51 -11.56 -8.79 7.09
N LEU A 52 -10.89 -8.51 5.96
CA LEU A 52 -9.91 -7.41 5.87
C LEU A 52 -10.55 -6.05 6.14
N LEU A 53 -11.72 -5.80 5.55
CA LEU A 53 -12.45 -4.52 5.71
C LEU A 53 -12.98 -4.30 7.13
N SER A 54 -13.14 -5.37 7.92
CA SER A 54 -13.59 -5.31 9.32
C SER A 54 -12.48 -5.00 10.33
N ILE A 55 -11.21 -4.96 9.90
CA ILE A 55 -10.07 -4.71 10.79
C ILE A 55 -10.14 -3.27 11.31
N ASP A 56 -10.23 -3.14 12.64
CA ASP A 56 -10.33 -1.86 13.33
C ASP A 56 -9.04 -1.56 14.11
N SER A 57 -8.53 -0.33 13.92
CA SER A 57 -7.39 0.22 14.68
C SER A 57 -7.67 0.44 16.18
N ASN A 58 -8.94 0.42 16.61
CA ASN A 58 -9.30 0.50 18.03
C ASN A 58 -9.11 -0.84 18.77
N ASP A 59 -9.05 -1.95 18.04
CA ASP A 59 -8.67 -3.25 18.60
C ASP A 59 -7.14 -3.39 18.59
N SER A 60 -6.58 -3.99 19.63
CA SER A 60 -5.13 -4.18 19.76
C SER A 60 -4.53 -5.08 18.68
N LEU A 61 -5.25 -6.16 18.30
CA LEU A 61 -4.82 -7.03 17.21
C LEU A 61 -4.97 -6.32 15.87
N GLY A 62 -6.14 -5.73 15.61
CA GLY A 62 -6.37 -4.95 14.40
C GLY A 62 -5.35 -3.83 14.20
N LYS A 63 -5.04 -3.06 15.25
CA LYS A 63 -3.97 -2.06 15.24
C LYS A 63 -2.61 -2.64 14.86
N SER A 64 -2.23 -3.78 15.44
CA SER A 64 -0.93 -4.40 15.11
C SER A 64 -0.83 -4.82 13.63
N ILE A 65 -1.93 -5.27 13.04
CA ILE A 65 -2.00 -5.63 11.62
C ILE A 65 -1.85 -4.37 10.77
N LEU A 66 -2.62 -3.32 11.06
CA LEU A 66 -2.61 -2.07 10.30
C LEU A 66 -1.26 -1.32 10.42
N ASP A 67 -0.67 -1.31 11.61
CA ASP A 67 0.66 -0.73 11.84
C ASP A 67 1.74 -1.49 11.05
N ALA A 68 1.63 -2.82 10.93
CA ALA A 68 2.56 -3.64 10.14
C ALA A 68 2.43 -3.38 8.63
N GLU A 69 1.21 -3.17 8.14
CA GLU A 69 0.93 -2.78 6.74
C GLU A 69 1.18 -1.28 6.47
N GLY A 70 1.43 -0.48 7.52
CA GLY A 70 1.65 0.96 7.41
C GLY A 70 0.42 1.72 6.91
N CYS A 71 -0.79 1.22 7.18
CA CYS A 71 -2.05 1.82 6.74
C CYS A 71 -2.98 2.11 7.94
N ALA A 72 -4.03 2.91 7.72
CA ALA A 72 -5.04 3.20 8.74
C ALA A 72 -6.27 2.30 8.64
N GLY A 73 -6.33 1.47 7.59
CA GLY A 73 -7.46 0.60 7.27
C GLY A 73 -7.33 0.03 5.86
N PHE A 74 -8.03 -1.07 5.62
CA PHE A 74 -8.20 -1.62 4.28
C PHE A 74 -9.42 -1.01 3.59
N VAL A 75 -9.37 -0.92 2.26
CA VAL A 75 -10.46 -0.41 1.42
C VAL A 75 -10.82 -1.45 0.36
N PRO A 76 -12.04 -1.42 -0.21
CA PRO A 76 -12.40 -2.31 -1.30
C PRO A 76 -11.38 -2.21 -2.46
N GLY A 77 -11.09 -3.35 -3.07
CA GLY A 77 -10.20 -3.38 -4.24
C GLY A 77 -10.76 -2.56 -5.40
N VAL A 78 -9.88 -1.95 -6.17
CA VAL A 78 -10.19 -1.17 -7.37
C VAL A 78 -9.39 -1.70 -8.56
N ASP A 79 -10.01 -1.70 -9.73
CA ASP A 79 -9.40 -2.00 -11.02
C ASP A 79 -8.88 -0.73 -11.73
N GLU A 80 -8.99 0.43 -11.09
CA GLU A 80 -8.58 1.73 -11.60
C GLU A 80 -7.21 2.17 -11.06
N GLY A 81 -6.52 3.03 -11.82
CA GLY A 81 -5.24 3.65 -11.40
C GLY A 81 -4.00 2.79 -11.61
N TRP A 82 -4.13 1.69 -12.36
CA TRP A 82 -3.05 0.78 -12.74
C TRP A 82 -2.49 1.04 -14.15
N ASP A 83 -3.23 1.76 -15.01
CA ASP A 83 -2.91 1.93 -16.45
C ASP A 83 -1.49 2.47 -16.69
N MET A 84 -1.06 3.44 -15.88
CA MET A 84 0.28 4.01 -15.99
C MET A 84 1.36 2.96 -15.69
N LEU A 85 1.13 2.13 -14.68
CA LEU A 85 2.09 1.09 -14.28
C LEU A 85 2.18 0.02 -15.35
N GLU A 86 1.04 -0.43 -15.88
CA GLU A 86 0.98 -1.42 -16.96
C GLU A 86 1.73 -0.92 -18.20
N LYS A 87 1.47 0.32 -18.60
CA LYS A 87 2.13 0.94 -19.76
C LYS A 87 3.65 0.99 -19.57
N VAL A 88 4.12 1.51 -18.44
CA VAL A 88 5.57 1.64 -18.18
C VAL A 88 6.22 0.27 -18.04
N ALA A 89 5.56 -0.71 -17.42
CA ALA A 89 6.08 -2.06 -17.33
C ALA A 89 6.32 -2.67 -18.72
N ALA A 90 5.41 -2.47 -19.67
CA ALA A 90 5.58 -2.92 -21.05
C ALA A 90 6.70 -2.17 -21.79
N GLU A 91 6.78 -0.85 -21.63
CA GLU A 91 7.83 -0.01 -22.24
C GLU A 91 9.24 -0.39 -21.76
N GLU A 92 9.37 -0.77 -20.48
CA GLU A 92 10.63 -1.17 -19.84
C GLU A 92 10.92 -2.68 -19.96
N GLY A 93 10.03 -3.46 -20.59
CA GLY A 93 10.22 -4.91 -20.80
C GLY A 93 10.15 -5.75 -19.52
N LEU A 94 9.30 -5.35 -18.57
CA LEU A 94 9.06 -6.04 -17.29
C LEU A 94 7.90 -7.05 -17.34
N VAL A 95 7.19 -7.11 -18.47
CA VAL A 95 6.08 -8.03 -18.76
C VAL A 95 6.19 -8.58 -20.19
#